data_AF-A0A9D1A762-F1
#
_entry.id   AF-A0A9D1A762-F1
#
_cell.length_a   1.000
_cell.length_b   1.000
_cell.length_c   1.000
_cell.angle_alpha   90.00
_cell.angle_beta   90.00
_cell.angle_gamma   90.00
#
_symmetry.space_group_name_H-M   'P 1'
#
loop_
_entity.id
_entity.type
_entity.pdbx_description
1 polymer ?
#
loop_
_entity_poly.entity_id
_entity_poly.type
_entity_poly.pdbx_seq_one_letter_code
_entity_poly.pdbx_strand_id
1 'polypeptide(L)'
;MNLARPAAKCLLGFTALIIALLPLLGVWLMVEEFSPLTLQREGETIVARQALTTYRVDLADVTDSALLPELPDATRIAGTGLDNLLKGSFSVEGYGMVKLCLNPNDPPFLVLETEKTTYILGGDGVEDLYAAVSEVRYD
;
A
#
# COMPACT_ATOMS: atom_id res chain seq x y z
N MET A 1 2.64 10.98 -44.64
CA MET A 1 4.06 10.94 -44.23
C MET A 1 4.79 9.96 -45.13
N ASN A 2 5.92 10.34 -45.72
CA ASN A 2 6.67 9.44 -46.61
C ASN A 2 7.48 8.42 -45.78
N LEU A 3 7.10 7.14 -45.85
CA LEU A 3 7.74 6.03 -45.11
C LEU A 3 9.20 5.75 -45.54
N ALA A 4 9.66 6.37 -46.65
CA ALA A 4 11.01 6.20 -47.16
C ALA A 4 12.08 6.98 -46.38
N ARG A 5 11.71 7.92 -45.51
CA ARG A 5 12.68 8.67 -44.68
C ARG A 5 13.12 7.83 -43.47
N PRO A 6 14.44 7.75 -43.17
CA PRO A 6 14.97 6.92 -42.09
C PRO A 6 14.36 7.26 -40.72
N ALA A 7 14.09 8.54 -40.45
CA ALA A 7 13.43 8.99 -39.22
C ALA A 7 12.02 8.41 -39.03
N ALA A 8 11.25 8.21 -40.12
CA ALA A 8 9.91 7.64 -40.04
C ALA A 8 9.96 6.14 -39.68
N LYS A 9 11.00 5.42 -40.10
CA LYS A 9 11.21 4.00 -39.75
C LYS A 9 11.60 3.84 -38.27
N CYS A 10 12.47 4.72 -37.76
CA CYS A 10 12.82 4.74 -36.33
C CYS A 10 11.60 5.02 -35.45
N LEU A 11 10.79 6.03 -35.80
CA LEU A 11 9.57 6.34 -35.07
C LEU A 11 8.58 5.16 -35.07
N LEU A 12 8.37 4.53 -36.23
CA LEU A 12 7.47 3.37 -36.33
C LEU A 12 7.95 2.19 -35.47
N GLY A 13 9.25 1.90 -35.48
CA GLY A 13 9.83 0.87 -34.61
C GLY A 13 9.65 1.19 -33.12
N PHE A 14 9.88 2.44 -32.73
CA PHE A 14 9.66 2.89 -31.36
C PHE A 14 8.19 2.81 -30.93
N THR A 15 7.26 3.24 -31.79
CA THR A 15 5.82 3.13 -31.53
C THR A 15 5.38 1.67 -31.44
N ALA A 16 5.85 0.81 -32.34
CA ALA A 16 5.56 -0.62 -32.29
C ALA A 16 6.09 -1.26 -31.01
N LEU A 17 7.28 -0.85 -30.55
CA LEU A 17 7.84 -1.29 -29.28
C LEU A 17 6.98 -0.85 -28.09
N ILE A 18 6.54 0.42 -28.04
CA ILE A 18 5.63 0.89 -26.98
C ILE A 18 4.35 0.06 -26.97
N ILE A 19 3.71 -0.13 -28.14
CA ILE A 19 2.49 -0.93 -28.26
C ILE A 19 2.72 -2.35 -27.75
N ALA A 20 3.87 -2.96 -28.07
CA ALA A 20 4.23 -4.28 -27.59
C ALA A 20 4.47 -4.34 -26.06
N LEU A 21 4.84 -3.22 -25.43
CA LEU A 21 5.02 -3.12 -23.97
C LEU A 21 3.72 -2.82 -23.21
N LEU A 22 2.68 -2.27 -23.87
CA LEU A 22 1.39 -1.97 -23.21
C LEU A 22 0.74 -3.19 -22.53
N PRO A 23 0.72 -4.41 -23.10
CA PRO A 23 0.18 -5.59 -22.42
C PRO A 23 0.91 -5.92 -21.12
N LEU A 24 2.23 -5.69 -21.04
CA LEU A 24 3.00 -5.92 -19.82
C LEU A 24 2.58 -4.97 -18.70
N LEU A 25 2.31 -3.71 -19.04
CA LEU A 25 1.73 -2.74 -18.10
C LEU A 25 0.33 -3.17 -17.64
N GLY A 26 -0.49 -3.71 -18.54
CA GLY A 26 -1.81 -4.25 -18.19
C GLY A 26 -1.75 -5.42 -17.20
N VAL A 27 -0.83 -6.37 -17.42
CA VAL A 27 -0.60 -7.48 -16.48
C VAL A 27 -0.13 -6.97 -15.13
N TRP A 28 0.77 -5.98 -15.11
CA TRP A 28 1.23 -5.36 -13.86
C TRP A 28 0.07 -4.72 -13.09
N LEU A 29 -0.79 -3.96 -13.76
CA LEU A 29 -1.99 -3.35 -13.15
C LEU A 29 -2.96 -4.41 -12.62
N MET A 30 -3.18 -5.51 -13.35
CA MET A 30 -4.03 -6.60 -12.85
C MET A 30 -3.47 -7.24 -11.57
N VAL A 31 -2.15 -7.45 -11.49
CA VAL A 31 -1.53 -7.97 -10.25
C VAL A 31 -1.78 -7.00 -9.10
N GLU A 32 -1.63 -5.70 -9.33
CA GLU A 32 -1.87 -4.68 -8.29
C GLU A 32 -3.34 -4.62 -7.86
N GLU A 33 -4.30 -4.74 -8.78
CA GLU A 33 -5.74 -4.63 -8.50
C GLU A 33 -6.35 -5.88 -7.87
N PHE A 34 -5.96 -7.07 -8.35
CA PHE A 34 -6.57 -8.34 -7.94
C PHE A 34 -5.83 -9.08 -6.84
N SER A 35 -4.67 -8.59 -6.40
CA SER A 35 -3.97 -9.20 -5.28
C SER A 35 -4.69 -8.90 -3.96
N PRO A 36 -4.95 -9.92 -3.14
CA PRO A 36 -5.61 -9.71 -1.85
C PRO A 36 -4.73 -8.86 -0.94
N LEU A 37 -5.39 -8.00 -0.17
CA LEU A 37 -4.80 -7.32 0.98
C LEU A 37 -4.85 -8.30 2.16
N THR A 38 -3.70 -8.60 2.77
CA THR A 38 -3.64 -9.46 3.95
C THR A 38 -2.93 -8.76 5.08
N LEU A 39 -3.47 -8.88 6.29
CA LEU A 39 -2.88 -8.37 7.52
C LEU A 39 -2.79 -9.50 8.53
N GLN A 40 -1.59 -9.82 9.01
CA GLN A 40 -1.36 -10.95 9.91
C GLN A 40 -0.24 -10.64 10.90
N ARG A 41 -0.28 -11.29 12.05
CA ARG A 41 0.83 -11.32 13.01
C ARG A 41 1.70 -12.55 12.74
N GLU A 42 2.97 -12.32 12.42
CA GLU A 42 4.01 -13.35 12.30
C GLU A 42 4.92 -13.25 13.53
N GLY A 43 4.59 -13.98 14.60
CA GLY A 43 5.35 -13.95 15.85
C GLY A 43 5.27 -12.59 16.54
N GLU A 44 6.39 -11.84 16.58
CA GLU A 44 6.47 -10.48 17.12
C GLU A 44 6.42 -9.40 16.04
N THR A 45 6.04 -9.74 14.80
CA THR A 45 5.96 -8.77 13.70
C THR A 45 4.54 -8.72 13.13
N ILE A 46 4.00 -7.51 12.97
CA ILE A 46 2.80 -7.28 12.17
C ILE A 46 3.19 -7.13 10.70
N VAL A 47 2.58 -7.94 9.84
CA VAL A 47 2.88 -8.02 8.41
C VAL A 47 1.63 -7.69 7.60
N ALA A 48 1.69 -6.60 6.85
CA ALA A 48 0.69 -6.24 5.85
C ALA A 48 1.25 -6.51 4.45
N ARG A 49 0.54 -7.28 3.64
CA ARG A 49 0.94 -7.60 2.27
C ARG A 49 -0.15 -7.21 1.30
N GLN A 50 0.27 -6.58 0.20
CA GLN A 50 -0.58 -6.34 -0.94
C GLN A 50 0.27 -6.37 -2.21
N ALA A 51 -0.12 -7.25 -3.15
CA ALA A 51 0.61 -7.52 -4.39
C ALA A 51 2.11 -7.74 -4.12
N LEU A 52 2.96 -6.89 -4.71
CA LEU A 52 4.43 -6.96 -4.62
C LEU A 52 5.00 -6.12 -3.46
N THR A 53 4.16 -5.64 -2.55
CA THR A 53 4.56 -4.81 -1.43
C THR A 53 4.27 -5.52 -0.11
N THR A 54 5.24 -5.51 0.80
CA THR A 54 5.07 -6.04 2.15
C THR A 54 5.62 -5.03 3.15
N TYR A 55 4.78 -4.66 4.10
CA TYR A 55 5.14 -3.87 5.28
C TYR A 55 5.34 -4.82 6.45
N ARG A 56 6.41 -4.58 7.21
CA ARG A 56 6.73 -5.32 8.44
C ARG A 56 6.95 -4.29 9.53
N VAL A 57 6.23 -4.47 10.64
CA VAL A 57 6.34 -3.63 11.82
C VAL A 57 6.61 -4.56 12.99
N ASP A 58 7.80 -4.46 13.58
CA ASP A 58 8.14 -5.23 14.78
C ASP A 58 7.41 -4.63 15.98
N LEU A 59 6.77 -5.47 16.80
CA LEU A 59 6.06 -5.04 18.00
C LEU A 59 6.98 -4.35 19.00
N ALA A 60 8.26 -4.73 19.03
CA ALA A 60 9.25 -4.08 19.88
C ALA A 60 9.54 -2.62 19.46
N ASP A 61 9.32 -2.27 18.18
CA ASP A 61 9.51 -0.92 17.64
C ASP A 61 8.24 -0.05 17.80
N VAL A 62 7.11 -0.63 18.23
CA VAL A 62 5.83 0.07 18.37
C VAL A 62 5.83 0.87 19.67
N THR A 63 5.76 2.19 19.52
CA THR A 63 5.68 3.16 20.61
C THR A 63 4.23 3.47 21.03
N ASP A 64 3.30 3.45 20.06
CA ASP A 64 1.87 3.61 20.32
C ASP A 64 1.02 2.82 19.32
N SER A 65 -0.18 2.44 19.72
CA SER A 65 -1.13 1.74 18.86
C SER A 65 -2.55 2.22 19.10
N ALA A 66 -3.33 2.32 18.03
CA ALA A 66 -4.72 2.75 18.10
C ALA A 66 -5.57 2.03 17.05
N LEU A 67 -6.87 2.02 17.28
CA LEU A 67 -7.86 1.54 16.31
C LEU A 67 -8.66 2.72 15.78
N LEU A 68 -8.58 2.96 14.47
CA LEU A 68 -9.32 4.02 13.80
C LEU A 68 -10.61 3.45 13.20
N PRO A 69 -11.79 3.96 13.59
CA PRO A 69 -13.06 3.53 13.02
C PRO A 69 -13.29 4.08 11.60
N GLU A 70 -12.64 5.17 11.24
CA GLU A 70 -12.70 5.80 9.92
C GLU A 70 -11.32 6.38 9.59
N LEU A 71 -11.00 6.46 8.29
CA LEU A 71 -9.74 7.03 7.83
C LEU A 71 -9.89 8.56 7.72
N PRO A 72 -9.04 9.36 8.41
CA PRO A 72 -9.00 10.80 8.23
C PRO A 72 -8.61 11.18 6.80
N ASP A 73 -8.76 12.46 6.45
CA ASP A 73 -8.38 12.95 5.12
C ASP A 73 -6.90 12.63 4.82
N ALA A 74 -6.69 11.91 3.71
CA ALA A 74 -5.41 11.37 3.30
C ALA A 74 -5.04 11.84 1.89
N THR A 75 -3.89 12.50 1.77
CA THR A 75 -3.33 12.93 0.48
C THR A 75 -2.17 12.04 0.06
N ARG A 76 -2.23 11.47 -1.14
CA ARG A 76 -1.18 10.59 -1.67
C ARG A 76 0.10 11.36 -1.96
N ILE A 77 1.21 10.93 -1.38
CA ILE A 77 2.56 11.42 -1.70
C ILE A 77 3.21 10.49 -2.74
N ALA A 78 3.20 9.18 -2.48
CA ALA A 78 3.77 8.18 -3.38
C ALA A 78 3.13 6.81 -3.18
N GLY A 79 2.73 6.14 -4.26
CA GLY A 79 2.18 4.79 -4.23
C GLY A 79 0.86 4.67 -5.00
N THR A 80 0.03 3.74 -4.56
CA THR A 80 -1.26 3.38 -5.16
C THR A 80 -2.38 4.04 -4.37
N GLY A 81 -3.30 4.69 -5.07
CA GLY A 81 -4.53 5.24 -4.49
C GLY A 81 -5.68 4.97 -5.43
N LEU A 82 -6.22 3.75 -5.32
CA LEU A 82 -7.44 3.29 -5.97
C LEU A 82 -8.59 3.42 -4.97
N ASP A 83 -9.82 3.38 -5.46
CA ASP A 83 -11.02 3.50 -4.64
C ASP A 83 -11.09 2.44 -3.53
N ASN A 84 -10.56 1.24 -3.79
CA ASN A 84 -10.54 0.10 -2.86
C ASN A 84 -9.14 -0.22 -2.30
N LEU A 85 -8.12 0.60 -2.57
CA LEU A 85 -6.76 0.35 -2.11
C LEU A 85 -5.94 1.64 -1.99
N LEU A 86 -5.55 1.97 -0.76
CA LEU A 86 -4.53 2.96 -0.46
C LEU A 86 -3.27 2.25 0.01
N LYS A 87 -2.19 2.40 -0.76
CA LYS A 87 -0.91 1.74 -0.49
C LYS A 87 0.26 2.67 -0.78
N GLY A 88 1.15 2.87 0.20
CA GLY A 88 2.35 3.68 0.02
C GLY A 88 2.46 4.79 1.06
N SER A 89 3.03 5.93 0.67
CA SER A 89 3.25 7.08 1.55
C SER A 89 2.17 8.13 1.32
N PHE A 90 1.53 8.56 2.41
CA PHE A 90 0.44 9.52 2.41
C PHE A 90 0.68 10.58 3.49
N SER A 91 0.15 11.77 3.28
CA SER A 91 -0.04 12.76 4.34
C SER A 91 -1.45 12.58 4.88
N VAL A 92 -1.59 12.18 6.14
CA VAL A 92 -2.88 11.95 6.79
C VAL A 92 -3.11 13.03 7.85
N GLU A 93 -4.30 13.61 7.87
CA GLU A 93 -4.67 14.59 8.89
C GLU A 93 -4.50 14.01 10.31
N GLY A 94 -3.89 14.78 11.21
CA GLY A 94 -3.60 14.36 12.58
C GLY A 94 -2.35 13.49 12.75
N TYR A 95 -1.91 12.76 11.71
CA TYR A 95 -0.77 11.83 11.80
C TYR A 95 0.47 12.26 10.98
N GLY A 96 0.34 13.23 10.07
CA GLY A 96 1.45 13.67 9.23
C GLY A 96 1.79 12.64 8.16
N MET A 97 3.07 12.30 7.98
CA MET A 97 3.49 11.37 6.93
C MET A 97 3.39 9.92 7.41
N VAL A 98 2.53 9.14 6.76
CA VAL A 98 2.15 7.79 7.17
C VAL A 98 2.34 6.80 6.02
N LYS A 99 2.66 5.54 6.36
CA LYS A 99 2.58 4.40 5.44
C LYS A 99 1.20 3.75 5.51
N LEU A 100 0.46 3.81 4.41
CA LEU A 100 -0.83 3.15 4.27
C LEU A 100 -0.70 1.80 3.57
N CYS A 101 -1.49 0.83 4.00
CA CYS A 101 -1.78 -0.40 3.27
C CYS A 101 -3.15 -0.92 3.71
N LEU A 102 -4.22 -0.40 3.09
CA LEU A 102 -5.60 -0.65 3.50
C LEU A 102 -6.59 -0.45 2.35
N ASN A 103 -7.81 -0.98 2.51
CA ASN A 103 -8.97 -0.59 1.70
C ASN A 103 -9.75 0.48 2.46
N PRO A 104 -9.89 1.72 1.95
CA PRO A 104 -10.52 2.82 2.70
C PRO A 104 -12.03 2.61 2.94
N ASN A 105 -12.67 1.68 2.23
CA ASN A 105 -14.09 1.35 2.41
C ASN A 105 -14.32 0.25 3.45
N ASP A 106 -13.27 -0.28 4.06
CA ASP A 106 -13.33 -1.44 4.96
C ASP A 106 -12.66 -1.13 6.32
N PRO A 107 -13.26 -0.22 7.12
CA PRO A 107 -12.82 0.01 8.50
C PRO A 107 -13.16 -1.18 9.41
N PRO A 108 -12.52 -1.30 10.59
CA PRO A 108 -11.57 -0.36 11.20
C PRO A 108 -10.12 -0.52 10.72
N PHE A 109 -9.25 0.43 11.08
CA PHE A 109 -7.83 0.43 10.72
C PHE A 109 -6.92 0.39 11.93
N LEU A 110 -5.88 -0.44 11.86
CA LEU A 110 -4.84 -0.54 12.88
C LEU A 110 -3.78 0.53 12.66
N VAL A 111 -3.62 1.42 13.64
CA VAL A 111 -2.52 2.39 13.70
C VAL A 111 -1.39 1.82 14.53
N LEU A 112 -0.17 1.85 13.99
CA LEU A 112 1.06 1.51 14.68
C LEU A 112 2.05 2.67 14.53
N GLU A 113 2.34 3.34 15.63
CA GLU A 113 3.35 4.41 15.68
C GLU A 113 4.69 3.82 16.10
N THR A 114 5.71 4.08 15.28
CA THR A 114 7.11 3.73 15.60
C THR A 114 7.94 5.01 15.66
N GLU A 115 9.16 4.93 16.19
CA GLU A 115 10.08 6.08 16.20
C GLU A 115 10.36 6.67 14.80
N LYS A 116 10.25 5.84 13.75
CA LYS A 116 10.62 6.22 12.38
C LYS A 116 9.42 6.72 11.56
N THR A 117 8.28 6.08 11.71
CA THR A 117 7.08 6.37 10.91
C THR A 117 5.84 5.76 11.54
N THR A 118 4.69 6.32 11.23
CA THR A 118 3.39 5.72 11.52
C THR A 118 2.94 4.83 10.37
N TYR A 119 2.33 3.70 10.71
CA TYR A 119 1.68 2.79 9.79
C TYR A 119 0.19 2.78 10.09
N ILE A 120 -0.65 2.88 9.07
CA ILE A 120 -2.09 2.61 9.19
C ILE A 120 -2.42 1.47 8.23
N LEU A 121 -2.84 0.36 8.80
CA LEU A 121 -2.99 -0.93 8.14
C LEU A 121 -4.43 -1.40 8.24
N GLY A 122 -4.93 -2.01 7.16
CA GLY A 122 -6.28 -2.58 7.10
C GLY A 122 -6.25 -4.02 6.61
N GLY A 123 -7.33 -4.73 6.84
CA GLY A 123 -7.52 -6.12 6.42
C GLY A 123 -8.30 -6.92 7.46
N ASP A 124 -8.49 -8.20 7.16
CA ASP A 124 -9.21 -9.11 8.04
C ASP A 124 -8.49 -9.27 9.40
N GLY A 125 -9.26 -9.31 10.49
CA GLY A 125 -8.74 -9.54 11.84
C GLY A 125 -8.00 -8.35 12.46
N VAL A 126 -8.18 -7.13 11.93
CA VAL A 126 -7.61 -5.90 12.50
C VAL A 126 -7.89 -5.75 14.00
N GLU A 127 -9.13 -6.01 14.44
CA GLU A 127 -9.52 -5.87 15.85
C GLU A 127 -8.79 -6.88 16.75
N ASP A 128 -8.70 -8.14 16.32
CA ASP A 128 -7.98 -9.20 17.04
C ASP A 128 -6.49 -8.87 17.14
N LEU A 129 -5.90 -8.33 16.07
CA LEU A 129 -4.51 -7.89 16.04
C LEU A 129 -4.28 -6.70 16.98
N TYR A 130 -5.20 -5.73 17.01
CA TYR A 130 -5.12 -4.60 17.93
C TYR A 130 -5.15 -5.06 19.40
N ALA A 131 -6.05 -5.99 19.75
CA ALA A 131 -6.10 -6.58 21.09
C ALA A 131 -4.76 -7.25 21.44
N ALA A 132 -4.22 -8.04 20.51
CA ALA A 132 -2.96 -8.76 20.72
C ALA A 132 -1.72 -7.84 20.82
N VAL A 133 -1.73 -6.67 20.16
CA VAL A 133 -0.69 -5.64 20.29
C VAL A 133 -0.81 -4.94 21.64
N SER A 134 -2.04 -4.65 22.06
CA SER A 134 -2.33 -3.94 23.32
C SER A 134 -1.95 -4.78 24.54
N GLU A 135 -2.15 -6.10 24.49
CA GLU A 135 -1.75 -7.02 25.58
C GLU A 135 -0.23 -7.03 25.82
N VAL A 136 0.57 -7.07 24.74
CA VAL A 136 2.05 -7.10 24.84
C VAL A 136 2.63 -5.85 25.50
N ARG A 137 1.90 -4.72 25.50
CA ARG A 137 2.34 -3.47 26.11
C ARG A 137 2.17 -3.42 27.64
N TYR A 138 1.34 -4.31 28.22
CA TYR A 138 1.02 -4.29 29.65
C TYR A 138 1.75 -5.36 30.49
N ASP A 139 2.58 -6.21 29.86
CA ASP A 139 3.51 -7.14 30.53
C ASP A 139 4.91 -6.51 30.70
#